data_AF-A0A7Y3DAL6-F1
#
_entry.id   AF-A0A7Y3DAL6-F1
#
_cell.length_a   1.000
_cell.length_b   1.000
_cell.length_c   1.000
_cell.angle_alpha   90.00
_cell.angle_beta   90.00
_cell.angle_gamma   90.00
#
_symmetry.space_group_name_H-M   'P 1'
#
loop_
_entity.id
_entity.type
_entity.pdbx_description
1 polymer ?
#
loop_
_entity_poly.entity_id
_entity_poly.type
_entity_poly.pdbx_seq_one_letter_code
_entity_poly.pdbx_strand_id
1 'polypeptide(L)' 'MEIPRVDPVGIVEVPDGYVLRRRRLPLPLRVMAAAVLVAFATVGTVTTVATLGRYCLTSQAASIPPPGR' A
#
# COMPACT_ATOMS: atom_id res chain seq x y z
N MET A 1 3.46 5.32 -38.26
CA MET A 1 3.39 4.96 -36.83
C MET A 1 2.19 4.04 -36.68
N GLU A 2 2.43 2.76 -36.49
CA GLU A 2 1.38 1.76 -36.33
C GLU A 2 0.97 1.71 -34.85
N ILE A 3 -0.33 1.86 -34.59
CA ILE A 3 -0.87 1.92 -33.22
C ILE A 3 -1.03 0.46 -32.74
N PRO A 4 -0.64 0.11 -31.49
CA PRO A 4 -0.84 -1.22 -30.95
C PRO A 4 -2.32 -1.58 -31.02
N ARG A 5 -2.65 -2.66 -31.71
CA ARG A 5 -4.01 -3.16 -31.84
C ARG A 5 -4.19 -4.34 -30.91
N VAL A 6 -5.39 -4.44 -30.35
CA VAL A 6 -5.81 -5.60 -29.56
C VAL A 6 -6.52 -6.53 -30.53
N ASP A 7 -5.96 -7.72 -30.72
CA ASP A 7 -6.58 -8.78 -31.51
C ASP A 7 -7.89 -9.23 -30.81
N PRO A 8 -8.96 -9.63 -31.52
CA PRO A 8 -10.18 -10.24 -30.95
C PRO A 8 -9.98 -11.34 -29.88
N VAL A 9 -8.80 -11.97 -29.80
CA VAL A 9 -8.44 -12.95 -28.75
C VAL A 9 -7.92 -12.27 -27.47
N GLY A 10 -7.87 -10.93 -27.43
CA GLY A 10 -7.37 -10.14 -26.30
C GLY A 10 -5.84 -10.06 -26.23
N ILE A 11 -5.14 -10.52 -27.26
CA ILE A 11 -3.68 -10.45 -27.33
C ILE A 11 -3.30 -9.07 -27.85
N VAL A 12 -2.45 -8.36 -27.09
CA VAL A 12 -1.91 -7.07 -27.49
C VAL A 12 -0.72 -7.32 -28.39
N GLU A 13 -0.89 -7.11 -29.69
CA GLU A 13 0.22 -7.17 -30.64
C GLU A 13 1.01 -5.86 -30.56
N VAL A 14 2.28 -5.98 -30.16
CA VAL A 14 3.22 -4.86 -30.09
C VAL A 14 4.12 -4.94 -31.33
N PRO A 15 4.00 -4.02 -32.30
CA PRO A 15 4.81 -4.04 -33.52
C PRO A 15 6.31 -3.96 -33.21
N ASP A 16 7.17 -4.60 -34.02
CA ASP A 16 8.62 -4.68 -33.79
C ASP A 16 9.35 -3.31 -33.69
N GLY A 17 8.73 -2.24 -34.18
CA GLY A 17 9.22 -0.86 -34.05
C GLY A 17 8.74 -0.11 -32.79
N TYR A 18 7.92 -0.73 -31.94
CA TYR A 18 7.32 -0.08 -30.79
C TYR A 18 8.30 -0.09 -29.61
N VAL A 19 9.09 0.98 -29.50
CA VAL A 19 9.95 1.19 -28.33
C VAL A 19 9.03 1.43 -27.13
N LEU A 20 8.92 0.44 -26.23
CA LEU A 20 8.32 0.58 -24.90
C LEU A 20 9.08 1.66 -24.12
N ARG A 21 8.74 2.92 -24.38
CA ARG A 21 9.32 4.06 -23.67
C ARG A 21 8.83 3.98 -22.24
N ARG A 22 9.66 3.38 -21.37
CA ARG A 22 9.42 3.27 -19.92
C ARG A 22 8.96 4.64 -19.45
N ARG A 23 7.68 4.76 -19.06
CA ARG A 23 7.05 6.05 -18.73
C ARG A 23 7.79 6.62 -17.53
N ARG A 24 8.79 7.48 -17.78
CA ARG A 24 9.59 8.09 -16.72
C ARG A 24 8.70 9.10 -16.02
N LEU A 25 8.23 8.76 -14.83
CA LEU A 25 7.49 9.71 -14.00
C LEU A 25 8.38 10.92 -13.71
N PRO A 26 7.84 12.15 -13.82
CA PRO A 26 8.59 13.34 -13.47
C PRO A 26 8.95 13.29 -11.98
N LEU A 27 10.17 13.72 -11.67
CA LEU A 27 10.75 13.77 -10.33
C LEU A 27 9.81 14.37 -9.26
N PRO A 28 9.12 15.50 -9.49
CA PRO A 28 8.19 16.06 -8.50
C PRO A 28 7.03 15.11 -8.16
N LEU A 29 6.52 14.34 -9.14
CA LEU A 29 5.41 13.42 -8.90
C LEU A 29 5.85 12.22 -8.06
N ARG A 30 7.10 11.79 -8.20
CA ARG A 30 7.70 10.75 -7.35
C ARG A 30 7.85 11.20 -5.90
N VAL A 31 8.28 12.44 -5.69
CA VAL A 31 8.43 13.02 -4.35
C VAL A 31 7.07 13.15 -3.67
N MET A 32 6.05 13.64 -4.38
CA MET A 32 4.68 13.72 -3.86
C MET A 32 4.13 12.33 -3.50
N ALA A 33 4.27 11.35 -4.39
CA ALA A 33 3.83 9.98 -4.11
C ALA A 33 4.55 9.37 -2.90
N ALA A 34 5.86 9.59 -2.78
CA ALA A 34 6.65 9.14 -1.63
C ALA A 34 6.19 9.81 -0.32
N ALA A 35 5.92 11.12 -0.35
CA ALA A 35 5.43 11.85 0.82
C ALA A 35 4.09 11.31 1.32
N VAL A 36 3.16 11.03 0.40
CA VAL A 36 1.84 10.44 0.74
C VAL A 36 2.00 9.04 1.33
N LEU A 37 2.87 8.20 0.75
CA LEU A 37 3.13 6.85 1.27
C LEU A 37 3.72 6.89 2.68
N VAL A 38 4.68 7.78 2.93
CA VAL A 38 5.31 7.94 4.25
C VAL A 38 4.29 8.46 5.27
N ALA A 39 3.47 9.45 4.91
CA ALA A 39 2.41 9.97 5.78
C ALA A 39 1.40 8.88 6.14
N PHE A 40 0.96 8.08 5.18
CA PHE A 40 0.04 6.97 5.42
C PHE A 40 0.65 5.91 6.35
N ALA A 41 1.89 5.50 6.08
CA ALA A 41 2.60 4.50 6.88
C ALA A 41 2.84 4.99 8.33
N THR A 42 3.20 6.25 8.50
CA THR A 42 3.40 6.85 9.83
C THR A 42 2.11 6.94 10.63
N VAL A 43 1.01 7.41 10.01
CA VAL A 43 -0.30 7.44 10.70
C VAL A 43 -0.78 6.03 11.04
N GLY A 44 -0.65 5.08 10.11
CA GLY A 44 -1.01 3.67 10.33
C GLY A 44 -0.21 3.03 11.47
N THR A 45 1.10 3.23 11.51
CA THR A 45 1.95 2.69 12.59
C THR A 45 1.65 3.34 13.93
N VAL A 46 1.50 4.66 13.98
CA VAL A 46 1.14 5.39 15.22
C VAL A 46 -0.21 4.93 15.76
N THR A 47 -1.22 4.82 14.90
CA THR A 47 -2.55 4.34 15.31
C THR A 47 -2.52 2.89 15.77
N THR A 48 -1.78 2.03 15.08
CA THR A 48 -1.61 0.62 15.49
C THR A 48 -0.93 0.52 16.85
N VAL A 49 0.17 1.23 17.05
CA VAL A 49 0.90 1.25 18.33
C VAL A 49 0.05 1.87 19.43
N ALA A 50 -0.68 2.94 19.17
CA ALA A 50 -1.57 3.55 20.15
C ALA A 50 -2.73 2.62 20.53
N THR A 51 -3.26 1.87 19.57
CA THR A 51 -4.34 0.90 19.81
C THR A 51 -3.83 -0.29 20.61
N LEU A 52 -2.65 -0.83 20.27
CA LEU A 52 -1.99 -1.87 21.05
C LEU A 52 -1.61 -1.39 22.44
N GLY A 53 -1.06 -0.18 22.56
CA GLY A 53 -0.70 0.42 23.85
C GLY A 53 -1.93 0.63 24.73
N ARG A 54 -3.04 1.14 24.16
CA ARG A 54 -4.32 1.19 24.86
C ARG A 54 -4.79 -0.20 25.25
N TYR A 55 -4.76 -1.17 24.34
CA TYR A 55 -5.15 -2.54 24.64
C TYR A 55 -4.34 -3.11 25.80
N CYS A 56 -3.00 -2.98 25.80
CA CYS A 56 -2.13 -3.45 26.88
C CYS A 56 -2.32 -2.69 28.20
N LEU A 57 -2.68 -1.39 28.16
CA LEU A 57 -2.94 -0.59 29.35
C LEU A 57 -4.34 -0.80 29.92
N THR A 58 -5.33 -1.11 29.07
CA THR A 58 -6.72 -1.36 29.46
C THR A 58 -7.04 -2.82 29.71
N SER A 59 -6.28 -3.74 29.11
CA SER A 59 -6.32 -5.15 29.47
C SER A 59 -5.59 -5.29 30.80
N GLN A 60 -6.33 -5.11 31.88
CA GLN A 60 -5.95 -5.77 33.12
C GLN A 60 -5.69 -7.22 32.77
N ALA A 61 -4.45 -7.65 33.00
CA ALA A 61 -4.08 -9.06 33.01
C ALA A 61 -5.20 -9.82 33.70
N ALA A 62 -5.72 -10.85 33.02
CA ALA A 62 -6.74 -11.77 33.50
C ALA A 62 -6.79 -11.81 35.04
N SER A 63 -7.72 -11.08 35.64
CA SER A 63 -8.16 -11.40 36.99
C SER A 63 -8.92 -12.71 36.84
N ILE A 64 -8.19 -13.83 36.90
CA ILE A 64 -8.77 -15.15 37.14
C ILE A 64 -9.66 -14.96 38.37
N PRO A 65 -11.01 -15.06 38.26
CA PRO A 65 -11.84 -15.02 39.45
C PRO A 65 -11.37 -16.15 40.36
N PRO A 66 -11.14 -15.91 41.66
CA PRO A 66 -10.69 -16.97 42.55
C PRO A 66 -11.69 -18.13 42.49
N PRO A 67 -11.23 -19.38 42.31
CA PRO A 67 -12.13 -20.52 42.36
C PRO A 67 -12.61 -20.67 43.79
N GLY A 68 -13.86 -20.26 44.03
CA GLY A 68 -14.58 -20.55 45.26
C GLY A 68 -15.14 -19.31 45.94
N ARG A 69 -16.46 -19.11 45.75
CA ARG A 69 -17.42 -19.18 46.85
C ARG A 69 -18.79 -19.53 46.31
#